data_AF-A0A6L3A6S0-F1
#
_entry.id   AF-A0A6L3A6S0-F1
#
_cell.length_a   1.000
_cell.length_b   1.000
_cell.length_c   1.000
_cell.angle_alpha   90.00
_cell.angle_beta   90.00
_cell.angle_gamma   90.00
#
_symmetry.space_group_name_H-M   'P 1'
#
loop_
_entity.id
_entity.type
_entity.pdbx_description
1 polymer ?
#
loop_
_entity_poly.entity_id
_entity_poly.type
_entity_poly.pdbx_seq_one_letter_code
_entity_poly.pdbx_strand_id
1 'polypeptide(L)'
;MRRPPGIRNEPGSPLTPPQPFLYSPAGSPKARARASVSRTGGGHASRRPDAAILGEYCQVSQHGHESASTGQSLADKNYFLVRRLHSLAGIVPVGVFLCVHLITNASILGGGEAFQKQVAKIHALPALKFVEVFGILLPLGFHALFGLKIWMSGRSNAQQYRERANLRYTLQRITGGIAFVFILYHLWHMHWIGAPLGGGKFVFEEGTTASARTTAEAIQASAWIAPFYALGIISSVFHLSNGLWTALITWGLTIRPRTQQVAGYICTAFGLLLGAVGLGALAGFRNFKPAESPSASAANPTPIVQTASGD
;
A
#
# COMPACT_ATOMS: atom_id res chain seq x y z
N MET A 1 -4.74 -75.70 -5.30
CA MET A 1 -3.34 -75.37 -4.96
C MET A 1 -2.90 -74.13 -5.73
N ARG A 2 -2.10 -73.27 -5.07
CA ARG A 2 -1.51 -71.97 -5.48
C ARG A 2 -2.37 -70.71 -5.26
N ARG A 3 -2.05 -69.98 -4.17
CA ARG A 3 -2.41 -68.59 -3.89
C ARG A 3 -1.46 -67.62 -4.63
N PRO A 4 -1.89 -66.43 -5.06
CA PRO A 4 -1.03 -65.29 -5.30
C PRO A 4 -0.89 -64.38 -4.04
N PRO A 5 0.20 -63.60 -3.92
CA PRO A 5 0.61 -62.90 -2.70
C PRO A 5 -0.09 -61.54 -2.49
N GLY A 6 -0.17 -61.15 -1.21
CA GLY A 6 -0.96 -60.02 -0.70
C GLY A 6 -0.41 -58.62 -1.00
N ILE A 7 -1.35 -57.68 -1.09
CA ILE A 7 -1.11 -56.24 -1.14
C ILE A 7 -1.18 -55.71 0.29
N ARG A 8 -0.12 -55.02 0.73
CA ARG A 8 -0.07 -54.29 2.01
C ARG A 8 -0.89 -53.01 1.92
N ASN A 9 -1.57 -52.65 3.01
CA ASN A 9 -2.23 -51.36 3.18
C ASN A 9 -1.19 -50.31 3.64
N GLU A 10 -1.02 -49.23 2.87
CA GLU A 10 -0.31 -48.01 3.29
C GLU A 10 -1.34 -46.94 3.70
N PRO A 11 -1.15 -46.19 4.80
CA PRO A 11 -2.09 -45.19 5.28
C PRO A 11 -1.85 -43.79 4.69
N GLY A 12 -2.95 -43.12 4.31
CA GLY A 12 -3.09 -41.66 4.38
C GLY A 12 -2.27 -40.80 3.42
N SER A 13 -2.80 -40.54 2.21
CA SER A 13 -2.42 -39.36 1.42
C SER A 13 -3.28 -38.15 1.81
N PRO A 14 -2.71 -36.99 2.18
CA PRO A 14 -3.48 -35.79 2.50
C PRO A 14 -4.15 -35.20 1.25
N LEU A 15 -5.41 -34.79 1.42
CA LEU A 15 -6.24 -34.13 0.40
C LEU A 15 -5.51 -32.92 -0.20
N THR A 16 -5.27 -32.97 -1.50
CA THR A 16 -4.80 -31.84 -2.31
C THR A 16 -5.85 -30.71 -2.30
N PRO A 17 -5.48 -29.45 -2.00
CA PRO A 17 -6.40 -28.33 -2.17
C PRO A 17 -6.68 -28.07 -3.66
N PRO A 18 -7.84 -27.48 -4.01
CA PRO A 18 -8.24 -27.28 -5.39
C PRO A 18 -7.26 -26.37 -6.13
N GLN A 19 -6.80 -26.83 -7.30
CA GLN A 19 -5.90 -26.11 -8.18
C GLN A 19 -6.57 -24.80 -8.66
N PRO A 20 -5.85 -23.66 -8.70
CA PRO A 20 -6.34 -22.47 -9.37
C PRO A 20 -6.43 -22.72 -10.87
N PHE A 21 -7.53 -22.27 -11.49
CA PHE A 21 -7.77 -22.30 -12.94
C PHE A 21 -6.53 -21.78 -13.70
N LEU A 22 -5.77 -22.70 -14.29
CA LEU A 22 -4.68 -22.38 -15.21
C LEU A 22 -5.30 -21.92 -16.53
N TYR A 23 -5.27 -20.61 -16.76
CA TYR A 23 -5.49 -20.04 -18.08
C TYR A 23 -4.29 -20.38 -18.97
N SER A 24 -4.51 -21.22 -19.98
CA SER A 24 -3.55 -21.49 -21.05
C SER A 24 -3.62 -20.36 -22.09
N PRO A 25 -2.51 -19.67 -22.42
CA PRO A 25 -2.52 -18.69 -23.50
C PRO A 25 -2.59 -19.41 -24.85
N ALA A 26 -3.62 -19.10 -25.62
CA ALA A 26 -3.79 -19.58 -26.98
C ALA A 26 -2.64 -19.11 -27.90
N GLY A 27 -2.00 -20.06 -28.59
CA GLY A 27 -1.34 -19.80 -29.88
C GLY A 27 0.04 -20.43 -30.09
N SER A 28 0.07 -21.65 -30.65
CA SER A 28 0.77 -21.90 -31.92
C SER A 28 0.30 -23.24 -32.53
N PRO A 29 0.04 -23.32 -33.85
CA PRO A 29 -0.43 -24.55 -34.48
C PRO A 29 0.75 -25.34 -35.05
N LYS A 30 0.84 -26.64 -34.71
CA LYS A 30 1.31 -27.75 -35.58
C LYS A 30 1.61 -28.99 -34.73
N ALA A 31 0.78 -30.03 -34.89
CA ALA A 31 1.19 -31.43 -35.05
C ALA A 31 -0.06 -32.30 -34.97
N ARG A 32 -0.61 -32.62 -36.15
CA ARG A 32 -1.73 -33.52 -36.32
C ARG A 32 -1.17 -34.94 -36.33
N ALA A 33 -1.25 -35.66 -35.21
CA ALA A 33 -1.00 -37.10 -35.17
C ALA A 33 -2.36 -37.83 -35.12
N ARG A 34 -2.72 -38.47 -36.24
CA ARG A 34 -3.84 -39.40 -36.33
C ARG A 34 -3.45 -40.69 -35.62
N ALA A 35 -4.18 -41.07 -34.58
CA ALA A 35 -4.20 -42.45 -34.09
C ALA A 35 -5.51 -43.10 -34.57
N SER A 36 -5.38 -44.06 -35.48
CA SER A 36 -6.45 -44.96 -35.91
C SER A 36 -6.67 -46.02 -34.85
N VAL A 37 -7.85 -46.05 -34.23
CA VAL A 37 -8.30 -47.17 -33.40
C VAL A 37 -9.48 -47.84 -34.09
N SER A 38 -9.29 -49.13 -34.37
CA SER A 38 -10.28 -50.03 -34.96
C SER A 38 -11.45 -50.22 -34.00
N ARG A 39 -12.65 -50.26 -34.57
CA ARG A 39 -13.91 -50.42 -33.85
C ARG A 39 -14.50 -51.77 -34.24
N THR A 40 -14.35 -52.77 -33.38
CA THR A 40 -15.14 -54.02 -33.43
C THR A 40 -16.20 -53.96 -32.34
N GLY A 41 -17.42 -54.30 -32.71
CA GLY A 41 -18.63 -54.17 -31.88
C GLY A 41 -18.83 -55.33 -30.90
N GLY A 42 -19.86 -55.17 -30.07
CA GLY A 42 -20.40 -56.21 -29.20
C GLY A 42 -21.15 -55.61 -28.02
N GLY A 43 -22.48 -55.55 -28.12
CA GLY A 43 -23.34 -55.12 -27.00
C GLY A 43 -23.66 -56.27 -26.06
N HIS A 44 -23.83 -55.99 -24.76
CA HIS A 44 -24.76 -56.72 -23.91
C HIS A 44 -25.07 -56.01 -22.57
N ALA A 45 -26.38 -55.88 -22.34
CA ALA A 45 -27.13 -56.08 -21.10
C ALA A 45 -26.72 -55.41 -19.77
N SER A 46 -27.68 -54.67 -19.23
CA SER A 46 -27.77 -54.14 -17.88
C SER A 46 -27.65 -55.21 -16.78
N ARG A 47 -26.94 -54.88 -15.69
CA ARG A 47 -27.19 -55.47 -14.36
C ARG A 47 -27.16 -54.37 -13.30
N ARG A 48 -28.27 -54.26 -12.55
CA ARG A 48 -28.35 -53.48 -11.29
C ARG A 48 -27.63 -54.27 -10.20
N PRO A 49 -26.88 -53.64 -9.26
CA PRO A 49 -26.47 -54.30 -8.03
C PRO A 49 -27.52 -54.14 -6.92
N ASP A 50 -27.59 -55.19 -6.11
CA ASP A 50 -28.57 -55.47 -5.07
C ASP A 50 -28.47 -54.58 -3.82
N ALA A 51 -29.63 -54.34 -3.21
CA ALA A 51 -29.87 -53.48 -2.05
C ALA A 51 -29.49 -54.11 -0.69
N ALA A 52 -28.30 -54.73 -0.59
CA ALA A 52 -27.87 -55.46 0.61
C ALA A 52 -26.56 -54.94 1.26
N ILE A 53 -26.17 -53.69 1.00
CA ILE A 53 -25.03 -53.01 1.64
C ILE A 53 -25.48 -51.62 2.13
N LEU A 54 -26.52 -51.56 2.97
CA LEU A 54 -26.99 -50.29 3.58
C LEU A 54 -27.33 -50.44 5.08
N GLY A 55 -26.81 -51.47 5.75
CA GLY A 55 -27.10 -51.74 7.16
C GLY A 55 -25.98 -51.42 8.14
N GLU A 56 -24.75 -51.18 7.68
CA GLU A 56 -23.55 -51.27 8.55
C GLU A 56 -22.70 -50.00 8.59
N TYR A 57 -23.28 -48.86 8.24
CA TYR A 57 -22.64 -47.53 8.34
C TYR A 57 -23.41 -46.57 9.25
N CYS A 58 -24.25 -47.09 10.17
CA CYS A 58 -25.06 -46.26 11.06
C CYS A 58 -24.61 -46.29 12.54
N GLN A 59 -23.41 -46.79 12.88
CA GLN A 59 -22.89 -46.69 14.26
C GLN A 59 -21.36 -46.71 14.34
N VAL A 60 -20.67 -45.71 13.77
CA VAL A 60 -19.33 -45.36 14.24
C VAL A 60 -19.16 -43.84 14.22
N SER A 61 -18.79 -43.31 15.38
CA SER A 61 -18.35 -41.94 15.65
C SER A 61 -19.42 -40.88 15.94
N GLN A 62 -20.11 -41.07 17.07
CA GLN A 62 -20.65 -39.99 17.91
C GLN A 62 -19.63 -39.48 18.95
N HIS A 63 -18.32 -39.59 18.67
CA HIS A 63 -17.30 -39.05 19.58
C HIS A 63 -16.68 -37.76 19.03
N GLY A 64 -17.07 -36.64 19.65
CA GLY A 64 -16.17 -35.53 19.93
C GLY A 64 -15.89 -34.57 18.77
N HIS A 65 -16.91 -33.87 18.30
CA HIS A 65 -16.72 -32.52 17.74
C HIS A 65 -17.41 -31.50 18.66
N GLU A 66 -16.95 -31.40 19.91
CA GLU A 66 -16.92 -30.10 20.59
C GLU A 66 -15.90 -29.23 19.86
N SER A 67 -16.32 -28.79 18.68
CA SER A 67 -15.67 -27.72 17.96
C SER A 67 -15.94 -26.50 18.81
N ALA A 68 -15.01 -26.16 19.69
CA ALA A 68 -15.01 -24.87 20.37
C ALA A 68 -15.33 -23.82 19.30
N SER A 69 -16.52 -23.22 19.40
CA SER A 69 -16.92 -22.14 18.52
C SER A 69 -16.06 -20.94 18.90
N THR A 70 -14.82 -20.91 18.42
CA THR A 70 -13.97 -19.74 18.52
C THR A 70 -14.74 -18.66 17.78
N GLY A 71 -15.32 -17.73 18.55
CA GLY A 71 -16.24 -16.73 18.02
C GLY A 71 -15.58 -16.00 16.85
N GLN A 72 -16.02 -16.30 15.63
CA GLN A 72 -15.50 -15.63 14.45
C GLN A 72 -15.73 -14.13 14.63
N SER A 73 -14.66 -13.34 14.51
CA SER A 73 -14.74 -11.89 14.61
C SER A 73 -15.74 -11.37 13.58
N LEU A 74 -16.43 -10.26 13.89
CA LEU A 74 -17.29 -9.57 12.92
C LEU A 74 -16.54 -9.23 11.62
N ALA A 75 -15.22 -8.99 11.71
CA ALA A 75 -14.38 -8.75 10.55
C ALA A 75 -14.18 -10.00 9.67
N ASP A 76 -14.20 -11.19 10.24
CA ASP A 76 -14.05 -12.45 9.50
C ASP A 76 -15.37 -12.83 8.83
N LYS A 77 -16.50 -12.59 9.51
CA LYS A 77 -17.85 -12.75 8.94
C LYS A 77 -18.12 -11.79 7.78
N ASN A 78 -17.59 -10.57 7.86
CA ASN A 78 -17.77 -9.51 6.86
C ASN A 78 -16.51 -9.27 6.00
N TYR A 79 -15.66 -10.28 5.82
CA TYR A 79 -14.34 -10.14 5.20
C TYR A 79 -14.35 -9.41 3.85
N PHE A 80 -15.32 -9.72 2.97
CA PHE A 80 -15.45 -9.06 1.68
C PHE A 80 -15.72 -7.55 1.80
N LEU A 81 -16.64 -7.15 2.69
CA LEU A 81 -16.96 -5.75 2.93
C LEU A 81 -15.76 -5.01 3.51
N VAL A 82 -15.06 -5.58 4.48
CA VAL A 82 -13.88 -4.95 5.09
C VAL A 82 -12.74 -4.79 4.07
N ARG A 83 -12.54 -5.75 3.17
CA ARG A 83 -11.59 -5.63 2.04
C ARG A 83 -11.95 -4.49 1.08
N ARG A 84 -13.25 -4.31 0.80
CA ARG A 84 -13.75 -3.19 -0.02
C ARG A 84 -13.52 -1.86 0.68
N LEU A 85 -13.89 -1.74 1.95
CA LEU A 85 -13.66 -0.53 2.74
C LEU A 85 -12.17 -0.18 2.84
N HIS A 86 -11.30 -1.19 3.00
CA HIS A 86 -9.83 -0.98 3.02
C HIS A 86 -9.31 -0.39 1.71
N SER A 87 -9.78 -0.92 0.58
CA SER A 87 -9.47 -0.38 -0.74
C SER A 87 -10.03 1.03 -0.91
N LEU A 88 -11.27 1.28 -0.48
CA LEU A 88 -11.92 2.59 -0.60
C LEU A 88 -11.19 3.66 0.23
N ALA A 89 -10.82 3.34 1.48
CA ALA A 89 -10.04 4.22 2.35
C ALA A 89 -8.67 4.55 1.74
N GLY A 90 -8.01 3.57 1.10
CA GLY A 90 -6.74 3.78 0.43
C GLY A 90 -6.81 4.73 -0.77
N ILE A 91 -7.91 4.69 -1.54
CA ILE A 91 -8.05 5.47 -2.77
C ILE A 91 -8.62 6.86 -2.48
N VAL A 92 -9.75 6.91 -1.75
CA VAL A 92 -10.53 8.14 -1.63
C VAL A 92 -9.90 9.06 -0.61
N PRO A 93 -9.97 8.84 0.72
CA PRO A 93 -9.38 9.77 1.65
C PRO A 93 -7.85 9.79 1.56
N VAL A 94 -7.17 8.63 1.60
CA VAL A 94 -5.71 8.59 1.66
C VAL A 94 -5.07 8.97 0.33
N GLY A 95 -5.55 8.42 -0.79
CA GLY A 95 -5.01 8.69 -2.12
C GLY A 95 -5.20 10.14 -2.55
N VAL A 96 -6.39 10.71 -2.35
CA VAL A 96 -6.64 12.13 -2.63
C VAL A 96 -5.81 13.02 -1.72
N PHE A 97 -5.72 12.72 -0.42
CA PHE A 97 -4.85 13.44 0.50
C PHE A 97 -3.40 13.42 0.03
N LEU A 98 -2.84 12.27 -0.35
CA LEU A 98 -1.45 12.18 -0.83
C LEU A 98 -1.21 13.07 -2.06
N CYS A 99 -2.14 13.09 -3.02
CA CYS A 99 -2.05 13.96 -4.19
C CYS A 99 -2.02 15.44 -3.79
N VAL A 100 -3.00 15.89 -3.00
CA VAL A 100 -3.08 17.29 -2.53
C VAL A 100 -1.87 17.65 -1.69
N HIS A 101 -1.41 16.74 -0.84
CA HIS A 101 -0.23 16.91 0.01
C HIS A 101 1.02 17.14 -0.84
N LEU A 102 1.31 16.27 -1.82
CA LEU A 102 2.49 16.43 -2.67
C LEU A 102 2.42 17.68 -3.56
N ILE A 103 1.25 18.02 -4.10
CA ILE A 103 1.05 19.23 -4.91
C ILE A 103 1.23 20.50 -4.07
N THR A 104 0.66 20.52 -2.85
CA THR A 104 0.83 21.64 -1.92
C THR A 104 2.29 21.81 -1.55
N ASN A 105 2.98 20.72 -1.21
CA ASN A 105 4.42 20.75 -0.92
C ASN A 105 5.25 21.23 -2.11
N ALA A 106 4.92 20.81 -3.33
CA ALA A 106 5.63 21.22 -4.53
C ALA A 106 5.51 22.72 -4.84
N SER A 107 4.56 23.44 -4.23
CA SER A 107 4.49 24.90 -4.36
C SER A 107 5.72 25.64 -3.81
N ILE A 108 6.57 24.99 -3.00
CA ILE A 108 7.90 25.50 -2.63
C ILE A 108 8.81 25.77 -3.83
N LEU A 109 8.58 25.10 -4.97
CA LEU A 109 9.29 25.37 -6.22
C LEU A 109 9.02 26.79 -6.75
N GLY A 110 7.91 27.42 -6.32
CA GLY A 110 7.60 28.82 -6.56
C GLY A 110 8.11 29.77 -5.46
N GLY A 111 8.88 29.29 -4.49
CA GLY A 111 9.42 30.06 -3.37
C GLY A 111 8.64 29.90 -2.05
N GLY A 112 9.22 30.44 -0.97
CA GLY A 112 8.68 30.30 0.38
C GLY A 112 7.31 30.95 0.58
N GLU A 113 7.08 32.10 -0.07
CA GLU A 113 5.78 32.78 -0.06
C GLU A 113 4.70 31.99 -0.79
N ALA A 114 5.03 31.37 -1.94
CA ALA A 114 4.11 30.53 -2.69
C ALA A 114 3.67 29.32 -1.85
N PHE A 115 4.62 28.67 -1.17
CA PHE A 115 4.32 27.58 -0.25
C PHE A 115 3.47 28.03 0.94
N GLN A 116 3.88 29.09 1.62
CA GLN A 116 3.13 29.65 2.75
C GLN A 116 1.68 29.96 2.35
N LYS A 117 1.47 30.60 1.19
CA LYS A 117 0.12 30.93 0.71
C LYS A 117 -0.77 29.70 0.55
N GLN A 118 -0.23 28.57 0.09
CA GLN A 118 -1.04 27.34 0.00
C GLN A 118 -1.30 26.73 1.39
N VAL A 119 -0.32 26.75 2.29
CA VAL A 119 -0.51 26.32 3.68
C VAL A 119 -1.57 27.17 4.39
N ALA A 120 -1.53 28.49 4.23
CA ALA A 120 -2.50 29.41 4.83
C ALA A 120 -3.94 29.09 4.40
N LYS A 121 -4.17 28.71 3.13
CA LYS A 121 -5.50 28.27 2.67
C LYS A 121 -5.99 27.02 3.39
N ILE A 122 -5.10 26.09 3.70
CA ILE A 122 -5.44 24.87 4.44
C ILE A 122 -5.78 25.23 5.90
N HIS A 123 -4.97 26.09 6.53
CA HIS A 123 -5.19 26.57 7.89
C HIS A 123 -6.45 27.44 8.04
N ALA A 124 -6.93 28.04 6.95
CA ALA A 124 -8.19 28.79 6.91
C ALA A 124 -9.45 27.90 6.82
N LEU A 125 -9.31 26.58 6.63
CA LEU A 125 -10.47 25.68 6.55
C LEU A 125 -11.20 25.60 7.90
N PRO A 126 -12.54 25.72 7.90
CA PRO A 126 -13.32 25.56 9.13
C PRO A 126 -13.18 24.14 9.65
N ALA A 127 -13.04 24.01 10.97
CA ALA A 127 -12.88 22.73 11.65
C ALA A 127 -11.74 21.86 11.09
N LEU A 128 -10.60 22.46 10.68
CA LEU A 128 -9.45 21.74 10.12
C LEU A 128 -9.05 20.51 10.94
N LYS A 129 -8.99 20.61 12.29
CA LYS A 129 -8.67 19.46 13.16
C LYS A 129 -9.64 18.29 13.00
N PHE A 130 -10.93 18.58 12.79
CA PHE A 130 -11.94 17.55 12.55
C PHE A 130 -11.71 16.89 11.18
N VAL A 131 -11.47 17.69 10.14
CA VAL A 131 -11.14 17.20 8.79
C VAL A 131 -9.86 16.35 8.81
N GLU A 132 -8.85 16.77 9.55
CA GLU A 132 -7.60 16.05 9.75
C GLU A 132 -7.83 14.68 10.40
N VAL A 133 -8.56 14.63 11.51
CA VAL A 133 -8.80 13.37 12.22
C VAL A 133 -9.68 12.42 11.41
N PHE A 134 -10.84 12.88 10.95
CA PHE A 134 -11.85 11.99 10.33
C PHE A 134 -11.67 11.82 8.82
N GLY A 135 -11.11 12.81 8.14
CA GLY A 135 -10.85 12.78 6.70
C GLY A 135 -9.49 12.17 6.35
N ILE A 136 -8.49 12.24 7.24
CA ILE A 136 -7.11 11.82 6.94
C ILE A 136 -6.64 10.73 7.91
N LEU A 137 -6.47 11.04 9.20
CA LEU A 137 -5.78 10.15 10.15
C LEU A 137 -6.55 8.85 10.42
N LEU A 138 -7.87 8.92 10.62
CA LEU A 138 -8.69 7.73 10.87
C LEU A 138 -8.75 6.80 9.64
N PRO A 139 -9.06 7.28 8.42
CA PRO A 139 -9.01 6.43 7.23
C PRO A 139 -7.60 5.90 6.95
N LEU A 140 -6.56 6.70 7.17
CA LEU A 140 -5.17 6.27 7.03
C LEU A 140 -4.81 5.17 8.03
N GLY A 141 -5.18 5.34 9.30
CA GLY A 141 -4.96 4.35 10.35
C GLY A 141 -5.67 3.04 10.04
N PHE A 142 -6.94 3.10 9.62
CA PHE A 142 -7.67 1.91 9.17
C PHE A 142 -6.99 1.24 7.97
N HIS A 143 -6.61 2.01 6.94
CA HIS A 143 -5.92 1.49 5.76
C HIS A 143 -4.58 0.84 6.11
N ALA A 144 -3.77 1.48 6.96
CA ALA A 144 -2.45 1.03 7.35
C ALA A 144 -2.51 -0.22 8.24
N LEU A 145 -3.29 -0.21 9.32
CA LEU A 145 -3.36 -1.31 10.29
C LEU A 145 -4.00 -2.56 9.69
N PHE A 146 -5.10 -2.40 8.95
CA PHE A 146 -5.71 -3.53 8.26
C PHE A 146 -4.84 -4.02 7.09
N GLY A 147 -4.14 -3.10 6.41
CA GLY A 147 -3.11 -3.43 5.41
C GLY A 147 -1.98 -4.28 6.00
N LEU A 148 -1.53 -3.97 7.22
CA LEU A 148 -0.54 -4.75 7.95
C LEU A 148 -1.06 -6.17 8.28
N LYS A 149 -2.32 -6.30 8.73
CA LYS A 149 -2.96 -7.62 8.92
C LYS A 149 -2.93 -8.44 7.63
N ILE A 150 -3.33 -7.85 6.50
CA ILE A 150 -3.28 -8.50 5.18
C ILE A 150 -1.84 -8.87 4.81
N TRP A 151 -0.88 -8.00 5.10
CA TRP A 151 0.53 -8.23 4.81
C TRP A 151 1.05 -9.46 5.57
N MET A 152 0.84 -9.52 6.88
CA MET A 152 1.28 -10.65 7.73
C MET A 152 0.63 -11.98 7.34
N SER A 153 -0.59 -11.98 6.80
CA SER A 153 -1.30 -13.20 6.42
C SER A 153 -1.02 -13.71 5.00
N GLY A 154 -0.25 -13.00 4.18
CA GLY A 154 -0.08 -13.35 2.77
C GLY A 154 1.18 -14.14 2.47
N ARG A 155 1.04 -15.11 1.55
CA ARG A 155 2.16 -15.88 0.98
C ARG A 155 2.62 -15.21 -0.32
N SER A 156 3.92 -15.26 -0.61
CA SER A 156 4.49 -14.84 -1.91
C SER A 156 5.17 -16.03 -2.57
N ASN A 157 4.91 -16.22 -3.86
CA ASN A 157 5.58 -17.24 -4.69
C ASN A 157 6.55 -16.59 -5.70
N ALA A 158 6.89 -15.30 -5.52
CA ALA A 158 7.66 -14.52 -6.50
C ALA A 158 9.09 -15.02 -6.72
N GLN A 159 9.66 -15.78 -5.77
CA GLN A 159 10.97 -16.42 -5.90
C GLN A 159 10.92 -17.66 -6.82
N GLN A 160 9.77 -18.34 -6.90
CA GLN A 160 9.58 -19.56 -7.70
C GLN A 160 9.03 -19.24 -9.11
N TYR A 161 8.20 -18.20 -9.25
CA TYR A 161 7.64 -17.78 -10.54
C TYR A 161 7.70 -16.25 -10.70
N ARG A 162 8.65 -15.76 -11.52
CA ARG A 162 8.88 -14.33 -11.80
C ARG A 162 7.93 -13.77 -12.87
N GLU A 163 6.62 -13.92 -12.65
CA GLU A 163 5.62 -13.27 -13.49
C GLU A 163 5.45 -11.79 -13.13
N ARG A 164 5.13 -10.94 -14.12
CA ARG A 164 4.94 -9.49 -13.91
C ARG A 164 3.90 -9.19 -12.83
N ALA A 165 2.85 -10.00 -12.73
CA ALA A 165 1.82 -9.88 -11.70
C ALA A 165 2.37 -10.18 -10.29
N ASN A 166 3.20 -11.21 -10.14
CA ASN A 166 3.84 -11.57 -8.88
C ASN A 166 4.82 -10.49 -8.40
N LEU A 167 5.53 -9.84 -9.33
CA LEU A 167 6.40 -8.71 -9.01
C LEU A 167 5.58 -7.53 -8.47
N ARG A 168 4.51 -7.12 -9.17
CA ARG A 168 3.65 -6.01 -8.73
C ARG A 168 3.01 -6.28 -7.37
N TYR A 169 2.53 -7.50 -7.15
CA TYR A 169 2.02 -7.94 -5.85
C TYR A 169 3.07 -7.82 -4.74
N THR A 170 4.30 -8.26 -5.01
CA THR A 170 5.41 -8.19 -4.05
C THR A 170 5.82 -6.74 -3.78
N LEU A 171 5.94 -5.92 -4.82
CA LEU A 171 6.28 -4.51 -4.69
C LEU A 171 5.19 -3.72 -3.96
N GLN A 172 3.89 -4.01 -4.13
CA GLN A 172 2.83 -3.39 -3.35
C GLN A 172 3.04 -3.59 -1.84
N ARG A 173 3.47 -4.79 -1.46
CA ARG A 173 3.72 -5.15 -0.06
C ARG A 173 4.97 -4.50 0.50
N ILE A 174 6.08 -4.57 -0.23
CA ILE A 174 7.35 -3.96 0.19
C ILE A 174 7.18 -2.45 0.33
N THR A 175 6.63 -1.79 -0.70
CA THR A 175 6.39 -0.34 -0.66
C THR A 175 5.37 0.06 0.39
N GLY A 176 4.36 -0.78 0.67
CA GLY A 176 3.42 -0.55 1.76
C GLY A 176 4.09 -0.58 3.13
N GLY A 177 4.99 -1.54 3.36
CA GLY A 177 5.80 -1.61 4.58
C GLY A 177 6.75 -0.42 4.74
N ILE A 178 7.45 -0.03 3.66
CA ILE A 178 8.32 1.15 3.66
C ILE A 178 7.50 2.42 3.91
N ALA A 179 6.37 2.59 3.22
CA ALA A 179 5.47 3.73 3.41
C ALA A 179 4.91 3.78 4.83
N PHE A 180 4.58 2.64 5.45
CA PHE A 180 4.15 2.58 6.84
C PHE A 180 5.20 3.15 7.80
N VAL A 181 6.45 2.68 7.71
CA VAL A 181 7.55 3.19 8.55
C VAL A 181 7.82 4.67 8.26
N PHE A 182 7.82 5.06 6.98
CA PHE A 182 7.99 6.45 6.56
C PHE A 182 6.90 7.36 7.15
N ILE A 183 5.63 6.95 7.11
CA ILE A 183 4.50 7.73 7.64
C ILE A 183 4.62 7.90 9.15
N LEU A 184 4.99 6.86 9.90
CA LEU A 184 5.22 6.97 11.35
C LEU A 184 6.31 8.01 11.65
N TYR A 185 7.45 7.91 10.96
CA TYR A 185 8.51 8.89 11.10
C TYR A 185 8.07 10.29 10.64
N HIS A 186 7.33 10.41 9.54
CA HIS A 186 6.85 11.68 9.01
C HIS A 186 5.89 12.38 9.98
N LEU A 187 4.95 11.64 10.58
CA LEU A 187 4.04 12.15 11.61
C LEU A 187 4.83 12.59 12.86
N TRP A 188 5.81 11.81 13.30
CA TRP A 188 6.67 12.25 14.39
C TRP A 188 7.46 13.52 13.99
N HIS A 189 8.13 13.51 12.84
CA HIS A 189 9.05 14.57 12.42
C HIS A 189 8.35 15.89 12.15
N MET A 190 7.23 15.89 11.42
CA MET A 190 6.58 17.11 10.94
C MET A 190 5.30 17.43 11.69
N HIS A 191 4.52 16.44 12.11
CA HIS A 191 3.17 16.68 12.62
C HIS A 191 3.17 17.03 14.11
N TRP A 192 2.17 17.80 14.56
CA TRP A 192 2.05 18.26 15.95
C TRP A 192 1.97 17.11 16.97
N ILE A 193 1.47 15.93 16.56
CA ILE A 193 1.43 14.70 17.37
C ILE A 193 2.83 14.24 17.77
N GLY A 194 3.86 14.58 16.99
CA GLY A 194 5.25 14.26 17.32
C GLY A 194 5.92 15.21 18.31
N ALA A 195 5.34 16.39 18.58
CA ALA A 195 5.95 17.41 19.43
C ALA A 195 6.30 16.92 20.85
N PRO A 196 5.48 16.11 21.55
CA PRO A 196 5.82 15.57 22.87
C PRO A 196 7.07 14.68 22.89
N LEU A 197 7.49 14.17 21.73
CA LEU A 197 8.65 13.29 21.57
C LEU A 197 9.81 13.99 20.83
N GLY A 198 9.85 15.32 20.86
CA GLY A 198 10.91 16.12 20.22
C GLY A 198 10.76 16.32 18.70
N GLY A 199 9.65 15.85 18.12
CA GLY A 199 9.29 16.01 16.72
C GLY A 199 8.54 17.33 16.44
N GLY A 200 7.55 17.30 15.54
CA GLY A 200 6.66 18.44 15.26
C GLY A 200 7.37 19.67 14.70
N LYS A 201 8.29 19.48 13.74
CA LYS A 201 9.14 20.56 13.19
C LYS A 201 8.41 21.50 12.22
N PHE A 202 7.25 21.12 11.70
CA PHE A 202 6.45 22.00 10.87
C PHE A 202 5.76 23.06 11.75
N VAL A 203 5.95 24.33 11.41
CA VAL A 203 5.33 25.45 12.12
C VAL A 203 4.59 26.32 11.12
N PHE A 204 3.32 26.57 11.39
CA PHE A 204 2.54 27.57 10.67
C PHE A 204 2.42 28.82 11.54
N GLU A 205 2.81 29.95 10.96
CA GLU A 205 2.59 31.28 11.52
C GLU A 205 2.05 32.18 10.40
N GLU A 206 0.94 32.87 10.67
CA GLU A 206 0.26 33.70 9.68
C GLU A 206 1.10 34.95 9.35
N GLY A 207 1.11 35.37 8.09
CA GLY A 207 1.85 36.56 7.65
C GLY A 207 3.37 36.39 7.54
N THR A 208 3.93 35.19 7.77
CA THR A 208 5.39 34.93 7.69
C THR A 208 5.72 33.87 6.63
N THR A 209 6.99 33.49 6.47
CA THR A 209 7.41 32.31 5.69
C THR A 209 7.80 31.13 6.58
N ALA A 210 7.33 31.10 7.84
CA ALA A 210 7.71 30.10 8.83
C ALA A 210 7.50 28.67 8.33
N SER A 211 6.39 28.39 7.62
CA SER A 211 6.11 27.04 7.12
C SER A 211 7.18 26.57 6.16
N ALA A 212 7.65 27.44 5.25
CA ALA A 212 8.72 27.11 4.33
C ALA A 212 10.05 26.92 5.06
N ARG A 213 10.39 27.87 5.93
CA ARG A 213 11.64 27.88 6.69
C ARG A 213 11.78 26.64 7.58
N THR A 214 10.81 26.36 8.45
CA THR A 214 10.96 25.25 9.41
C THR A 214 10.87 23.89 8.74
N THR A 215 10.08 23.75 7.65
CA THR A 215 10.08 22.54 6.82
C THR A 215 11.46 22.30 6.19
N ALA A 216 12.06 23.36 5.62
CA ALA A 216 13.38 23.28 5.02
C ALA A 216 14.46 22.94 6.06
N GLU A 217 14.47 23.64 7.20
CA GLU A 217 15.37 23.36 8.33
C GLU A 217 15.26 21.90 8.80
N ALA A 218 14.04 21.38 8.94
CA ALA A 218 13.81 19.99 9.34
C ALA A 218 14.37 18.99 8.31
N ILE A 219 14.17 19.24 7.01
CA ILE A 219 14.70 18.39 5.93
C ILE A 219 16.22 18.46 5.84
N GLN A 220 16.80 19.64 6.12
CA GLN A 220 18.24 19.91 6.04
C GLN A 220 18.99 19.53 7.33
N ALA A 221 18.28 19.24 8.42
CA ALA A 221 18.87 18.98 9.74
C ALA A 221 19.88 17.82 9.75
N SER A 222 19.78 16.86 8.82
CA SER A 222 20.74 15.77 8.69
C SER A 222 20.77 15.21 7.27
N ALA A 223 21.96 14.79 6.82
CA ALA A 223 22.18 14.31 5.45
C ALA A 223 21.32 13.10 5.04
N TRP A 224 20.89 12.29 6.01
CA TRP A 224 20.09 11.09 5.79
C TRP A 224 18.58 11.36 5.63
N ILE A 225 18.08 12.50 6.13
CA ILE A 225 16.63 12.80 6.17
C ILE A 225 16.08 12.89 4.74
N ALA A 226 16.71 13.68 3.86
CA ALA A 226 16.24 13.81 2.50
C ALA A 226 16.23 12.48 1.71
N PRO A 227 17.29 11.64 1.69
CA PRO A 227 17.22 10.30 1.10
C PRO A 227 16.11 9.42 1.68
N PHE A 228 15.88 9.48 3.00
CA PHE A 228 14.78 8.76 3.66
C PHE A 228 13.41 9.25 3.18
N TYR A 229 13.21 10.56 3.06
CA TYR A 229 12.00 11.15 2.48
C TYR A 229 11.82 10.78 1.00
N ALA A 230 12.89 10.77 0.21
CA ALA A 230 12.82 10.34 -1.19
C ALA A 230 12.34 8.89 -1.32
N LEU A 231 12.88 7.98 -0.49
CA LEU A 231 12.45 6.59 -0.43
C LEU A 231 10.98 6.46 -0.01
N GLY A 232 10.56 7.26 0.99
CA GLY A 232 9.17 7.33 1.45
C GLY A 232 8.19 7.81 0.39
N ILE A 233 8.54 8.87 -0.33
CA ILE A 233 7.77 9.45 -1.44
C ILE A 233 7.61 8.42 -2.56
N ILE A 234 8.73 7.85 -3.04
CA ILE A 234 8.72 6.85 -4.12
C ILE A 234 7.86 5.63 -3.73
N SER A 235 8.01 5.14 -2.50
CA SER A 235 7.24 4.01 -2.00
C SER A 235 5.75 4.33 -1.91
N SER A 236 5.38 5.48 -1.36
CA SER A 236 3.98 5.89 -1.21
C SER A 236 3.30 6.10 -2.57
N VAL A 237 4.00 6.74 -3.52
CA VAL A 237 3.49 6.98 -4.87
C VAL A 237 3.34 5.68 -5.66
N PHE A 238 4.32 4.77 -5.59
CA PHE A 238 4.19 3.45 -6.19
C PHE A 238 3.01 2.69 -5.59
N HIS A 239 2.90 2.67 -4.25
CA HIS A 239 1.84 1.97 -3.53
C HIS A 239 0.45 2.49 -3.94
N LEU A 240 0.29 3.81 -4.06
CA LEU A 240 -0.95 4.42 -4.53
C LEU A 240 -1.23 4.08 -6.00
N SER A 241 -0.25 4.27 -6.90
CA SER A 241 -0.43 4.03 -8.33
C SER A 241 -0.79 2.58 -8.64
N ASN A 242 -0.05 1.63 -8.06
CA ASN A 242 -0.33 0.20 -8.25
C ASN A 242 -1.62 -0.23 -7.50
N GLY A 243 -1.91 0.38 -6.35
CA GLY A 243 -3.18 0.22 -5.63
C GLY A 243 -4.39 0.68 -6.45
N LEU A 244 -4.30 1.83 -7.12
CA LEU A 244 -5.34 2.37 -7.98
C LEU A 244 -5.61 1.45 -9.17
N TRP A 245 -4.55 0.99 -9.85
CA TRP A 245 -4.70 -0.03 -10.90
C TRP A 245 -5.41 -1.30 -10.39
N THR A 246 -4.98 -1.81 -9.24
CA THR A 246 -5.59 -2.99 -8.61
C THR A 246 -7.07 -2.74 -8.25
N ALA A 247 -7.39 -1.53 -7.82
CA ALA A 247 -8.75 -1.14 -7.51
C ALA A 247 -9.65 -1.06 -8.75
N LEU A 248 -9.16 -0.49 -9.85
CA LEU A 248 -9.89 -0.45 -11.12
C LEU A 248 -10.29 -1.86 -11.60
N ILE A 249 -9.48 -2.88 -11.28
CA ILE A 249 -9.80 -4.29 -11.57
C ILE A 249 -10.80 -4.83 -10.55
N THR A 250 -10.48 -4.73 -9.26
CA THR A 250 -11.30 -5.37 -8.21
C THR A 250 -12.69 -4.76 -8.09
N TRP A 251 -12.86 -3.47 -8.36
CA TRP A 251 -14.15 -2.77 -8.43
C TRP A 251 -14.87 -2.92 -9.77
N GLY A 252 -14.31 -3.66 -10.73
CA GLY A 252 -14.97 -4.00 -11.98
C GLY A 252 -14.99 -2.90 -13.04
N LEU A 253 -14.23 -1.80 -12.85
CA LEU A 253 -14.10 -0.74 -13.86
C LEU A 253 -13.31 -1.22 -15.09
N THR A 254 -12.37 -2.15 -14.91
CA THR A 254 -11.56 -2.72 -15.99
C THR A 254 -11.64 -4.25 -16.02
N ILE A 255 -12.53 -4.75 -16.88
CA ILE A 255 -12.89 -6.18 -16.92
C ILE A 255 -12.02 -6.96 -17.92
N ARG A 256 -11.72 -6.38 -19.10
CA ARG A 256 -11.02 -7.07 -20.20
C ARG A 256 -9.49 -6.94 -20.05
N PRO A 257 -8.69 -7.93 -20.48
CA PRO A 257 -7.22 -7.86 -20.41
C PRO A 257 -6.63 -6.60 -21.04
N ARG A 258 -7.15 -6.19 -22.21
CA ARG A 258 -6.71 -4.96 -22.88
C ARG A 258 -7.01 -3.71 -22.05
N THR A 259 -8.19 -3.61 -21.43
CA THR A 259 -8.55 -2.46 -20.57
C THR A 259 -7.70 -2.41 -19.30
N GLN A 260 -7.34 -3.57 -18.74
CA GLN A 260 -6.46 -3.65 -17.58
C GLN A 260 -5.02 -3.22 -17.92
N GLN A 261 -4.52 -3.56 -19.11
CA GLN A 261 -3.21 -3.11 -19.59
C GLN A 261 -3.18 -1.59 -19.79
N VAL A 262 -4.19 -1.01 -20.45
CA VAL A 262 -4.28 0.44 -20.67
C VAL A 262 -4.37 1.18 -19.33
N ALA A 263 -5.23 0.73 -18.42
CA ALA A 263 -5.30 1.30 -17.07
C ALA A 263 -3.96 1.18 -16.34
N GLY A 264 -3.19 0.12 -16.58
CA GLY A 264 -1.83 -0.04 -16.09
C GLY A 264 -0.91 1.09 -16.53
N TYR A 265 -0.88 1.38 -17.84
CA TYR A 265 -0.08 2.49 -18.38
C TYR A 265 -0.52 3.85 -17.82
N ILE A 266 -1.83 4.10 -17.74
CA ILE A 266 -2.36 5.35 -17.18
C ILE A 266 -1.95 5.51 -15.71
N CYS A 267 -2.12 4.47 -14.90
CA CYS A 267 -1.73 4.52 -13.48
C CYS A 267 -0.21 4.71 -13.33
N THR A 268 0.60 4.06 -14.16
CA THR A 268 2.06 4.25 -14.16
C THR A 268 2.44 5.68 -14.54
N ALA A 269 1.86 6.25 -15.61
CA ALA A 269 2.11 7.63 -15.98
C ALA A 269 1.71 8.62 -14.87
N PHE A 270 0.52 8.42 -14.28
CA PHE A 270 0.07 9.15 -13.09
C PHE A 270 1.08 9.06 -11.93
N GLY A 271 1.55 7.85 -11.62
CA GLY A 271 2.54 7.63 -10.56
C GLY A 271 3.87 8.32 -10.84
N LEU A 272 4.37 8.27 -12.08
CA LEU A 272 5.61 8.96 -12.46
C LEU A 272 5.49 10.48 -12.32
N LEU A 273 4.37 11.06 -12.77
CA LEU A 273 4.11 12.49 -12.64
C LEU A 273 4.01 12.91 -11.16
N LEU A 274 3.23 12.17 -10.37
CA LEU A 274 3.07 12.46 -8.95
C LEU A 274 4.40 12.27 -8.18
N GLY A 275 5.19 11.28 -8.56
CA GLY A 275 6.54 11.07 -8.04
C GLY A 275 7.48 12.23 -8.36
N ALA A 276 7.45 12.73 -9.60
CA ALA A 276 8.23 13.91 -9.99
C ALA A 276 7.82 15.17 -9.20
N VAL A 277 6.51 15.38 -8.98
CA VAL A 277 5.99 16.47 -8.14
C VAL A 277 6.52 16.34 -6.70
N GLY A 278 6.42 15.15 -6.09
CA GLY A 278 6.89 14.93 -4.73
C GLY A 278 8.42 15.06 -4.56
N LEU A 279 9.19 14.49 -5.49
CA LEU A 279 10.66 14.63 -5.48
C LEU A 279 11.10 16.07 -5.78
N GLY A 280 10.36 16.79 -6.63
CA GLY A 280 10.55 18.21 -6.86
C GLY A 280 10.34 19.03 -5.59
N ALA A 281 9.26 18.76 -4.83
CA ALA A 281 9.03 19.40 -3.54
C ALA A 281 10.19 19.16 -2.56
N LEU A 282 10.65 17.91 -2.44
CA LEU A 282 11.78 17.55 -1.57
C LEU A 282 13.07 18.27 -1.99
N ALA A 283 13.36 18.33 -3.29
CA ALA A 283 14.50 19.08 -3.81
C ALA A 283 14.38 20.58 -3.52
N GLY A 284 13.17 21.14 -3.63
CA GLY A 284 12.87 22.52 -3.26
C GLY A 284 13.19 22.81 -1.80
N PHE A 285 12.68 22.01 -0.85
CA PHE A 285 12.99 22.19 0.58
C PHE A 285 14.45 21.95 0.91
N ARG A 286 15.12 20.99 0.26
CA ARG A 286 16.55 20.72 0.48
C ARG A 286 17.44 21.89 0.08
N ASN A 287 17.04 22.66 -0.94
CA ASN A 287 17.81 23.78 -1.47
C ASN A 287 17.29 25.15 -1.02
N PHE A 288 16.18 25.19 -0.27
CA PHE A 288 15.57 26.43 0.18
C PHE A 288 16.46 27.13 1.20
N LYS A 289 16.72 28.42 0.96
CA LYS A 289 17.43 29.33 1.87
C LYS A 289 16.44 30.41 2.31
N PRO A 290 16.17 30.55 3.61
CA PRO A 290 15.36 31.66 4.12
C PRO A 290 16.02 33.00 3.74
N ALA A 291 15.22 34.04 3.50
CA ALA A 291 15.76 35.38 3.38
C ALA A 291 16.50 35.73 4.70
N GLU A 292 17.73 36.25 4.59
CA GLU A 292 18.48 36.68 5.76
C GLU A 292 17.69 37.77 6.50
N SER A 293 17.48 37.59 7.79
CA SER A 293 16.95 38.63 8.67
C SER A 293 17.90 39.84 8.64
N PRO A 294 17.41 41.09 8.53
CA PRO A 294 18.26 42.29 8.56
C PRO A 294 19.09 42.48 9.84
N SER A 295 18.96 41.61 10.85
CA SER A 295 19.58 41.80 12.17
C SER A 295 21.03 41.32 12.30
N ALA A 296 21.60 40.64 11.29
CA ALA A 296 22.99 40.16 11.37
C ALA A 296 24.03 41.17 10.87
N SER A 297 23.63 42.19 10.10
CA SER A 297 24.55 43.19 9.53
C SER A 297 24.77 44.42 10.41
N ALA A 298 24.03 44.58 11.52
CA ALA A 298 24.06 45.79 12.35
C ALA A 298 24.87 45.65 13.66
N ALA A 299 25.54 44.51 13.90
CA ALA A 299 26.22 44.22 15.16
C ALA A 299 27.72 44.60 15.17
N ASN A 300 28.12 45.64 14.45
CA ASN A 300 29.41 46.31 14.72
C ASN A 300 29.11 47.62 15.47
N PRO A 301 29.15 47.64 16.81
CA PRO A 301 29.19 48.90 17.52
C PRO A 301 30.51 49.60 17.15
N THR A 302 30.40 50.71 16.44
CA THR A 302 31.49 51.67 16.28
C THR A 302 31.98 52.05 17.69
N PRO A 303 33.28 51.97 18.00
CA PRO A 303 33.75 52.37 19.32
C PRO A 303 33.53 53.88 19.45
N ILE A 304 32.61 54.27 20.34
CA ILE A 304 32.48 55.66 20.75
C ILE A 304 33.75 56.01 21.50
N VAL A 305 34.62 56.77 20.85
CA VAL A 305 35.75 57.45 21.50
C VAL A 305 35.15 58.48 22.45
N GLN A 306 35.13 58.15 23.73
CA GLN A 306 34.82 59.08 24.81
C GLN A 306 35.99 60.07 24.89
N THR A 307 35.82 61.26 24.31
CA THR A 307 36.73 62.38 24.58
C THR A 307 36.37 62.92 25.97
N ALA A 308 37.26 62.72 26.93
CA ALA A 308 37.17 63.34 28.24
C ALA A 308 37.51 64.85 28.10
N SER A 309 36.59 65.70 28.53
CA SER A 309 36.76 67.15 28.67
C SER A 309 36.18 67.61 30.02
N GLY A 310 37.00 68.26 30.85
CA GLY A 310 36.61 68.94 32.10
C GLY A 310 36.44 67.99 33.28
N ASP A 311 37.08 68.16 34.44
CA ASP A 311 37.71 69.33 35.09
C ASP A 311 38.91 68.91 35.96
#